data_AF-A0A2G9MSP0-F1
#
_entry.id   AF-A0A2G9MSP0-F1
#
_cell.length_a   1.000
_cell.length_b   1.000
_cell.length_c   1.000
_cell.angle_alpha   90.00
_cell.angle_beta   90.00
_cell.angle_gamma   90.00
#
_symmetry.space_group_name_H-M   'P 1'
#
loop_
_entity.id
_entity.type
_entity.pdbx_description
1 polymer ?
#
loop_
_entity_poly.entity_id
_entity_poly.type
_entity_poly.pdbx_seq_one_letter_code
_entity_poly.pdbx_strand_id
1 'polypeptide(L)' 'MNKIILILILILIISCSNNDGLQGGQKETGCICTEQYEPVCGSNGLTYSNSCVANCDKVSFKLGKC' A
#
# COMPACT_ATOMS: atom_id res chain seq x y z
N MET A 1 19.15 37.85 -23.72
CA MET A 1 17.94 37.48 -24.47
C MET A 1 17.81 35.98 -24.80
N ASN A 2 18.83 35.13 -24.61
CA ASN A 2 18.71 33.68 -24.90
C ASN A 2 18.68 32.74 -23.68
N LYS A 3 18.62 33.27 -22.44
CA LYS A 3 18.53 32.44 -21.23
C LYS A 3 17.11 31.93 -20.93
N ILE A 4 16.09 32.71 -21.34
CA ILE A 4 14.67 32.36 -21.14
C ILE A 4 14.29 31.12 -21.97
N ILE A 5 14.77 31.04 -23.21
CA ILE A 5 14.59 29.86 -24.08
C ILE A 5 15.21 28.62 -23.42
N LEU A 6 16.39 28.74 -22.81
CA LEU A 6 17.05 27.64 -22.13
C LEU A 6 16.28 27.15 -20.90
N ILE A 7 15.70 28.08 -20.12
CA ILE A 7 14.87 27.77 -18.95
C ILE A 7 13.56 27.07 -19.36
N LEU A 8 12.92 27.50 -20.46
CA LEU A 8 11.71 26.86 -20.97
C LEU A 8 11.97 25.42 -21.44
N ILE A 9 13.12 25.17 -22.06
CA ILE A 9 13.53 23.81 -22.47
C ILE A 9 13.80 22.93 -21.24
N LEU A 10 14.42 23.48 -20.19
CA LEU A 10 14.65 22.79 -18.91
C LEU A 10 13.34 22.45 -18.17
N ILE A 11 12.29 23.25 -18.31
CA ILE A 11 10.99 22.99 -17.68
C ILE A 11 10.23 21.86 -18.40
N LEU A 12 10.34 21.78 -19.74
CA LEU A 12 9.70 20.72 -20.53
C LEU A 12 10.31 19.33 -20.26
N ILE A 13 11.61 19.25 -19.93
CA ILE A 13 12.27 17.98 -19.57
C ILE A 13 11.98 17.53 -18.13
N ILE A 14 11.35 18.36 -17.29
CA ILE A 14 10.86 17.99 -15.94
C ILE A 14 9.41 17.45 -16.04
N SER A 15 9.05 16.83 -17.17
CA SER A 15 7.83 16.04 -17.23
C SER A 15 8.04 14.78 -16.39
N CYS A 16 7.37 14.71 -15.24
CA CYS A 16 7.57 13.74 -14.18
C CYS A 16 7.63 12.28 -14.66
N SER A 17 8.59 11.51 -14.11
CA SER A 17 8.50 10.06 -14.04
C SER A 17 7.31 9.69 -13.16
N ASN A 18 6.20 9.30 -13.80
CA ASN A 18 5.24 8.44 -13.12
C ASN A 18 5.87 7.04 -13.11
N ASN A 19 6.47 6.69 -11.97
CA ASN A 19 6.71 5.30 -11.66
C ASN A 19 5.34 4.70 -11.37
N ASP A 20 4.64 4.23 -12.40
CA ASP A 20 3.56 3.27 -12.23
C ASP A 20 4.19 1.97 -11.76
N GLY A 21 4.57 1.95 -10.48
CA GLY A 21 4.90 0.72 -9.80
C GLY A 21 3.68 -0.19 -9.94
N LEU A 22 3.89 -1.36 -10.55
CA LEU A 22 2.98 -2.50 -10.48
C LEU A 22 2.84 -2.90 -9.01
N GLN A 23 2.04 -2.15 -8.27
CA GLN A 23 1.52 -2.59 -6.99
C GLN A 23 0.44 -3.59 -7.35
N GLY A 24 0.84 -4.85 -7.45
CA GLY A 24 -0.04 -6.01 -7.31
C GLY A 24 -0.64 -6.03 -5.91
N GLY A 25 -1.49 -5.04 -5.63
CA GLY A 25 -2.32 -4.97 -4.45
C GLY A 25 -3.71 -5.39 -4.87
N GLN A 26 -4.10 -6.60 -4.51
CA GLN A 26 -5.43 -7.15 -4.71
C GLN A 26 -6.48 -6.10 -4.31
N LYS A 27 -7.19 -5.58 -5.29
CA LYS A 27 -8.41 -4.82 -5.09
C LYS A 27 -9.49 -5.52 -5.90
N GLU A 28 -10.55 -5.91 -5.18
CA GLU A 28 -11.89 -6.23 -5.68
C GLU A 28 -12.16 -7.67 -6.14
N THR A 29 -11.46 -8.62 -5.53
CA THR A 29 -12.05 -9.91 -5.15
C THR A 29 -11.78 -10.06 -3.67
N GLY A 30 -12.82 -10.26 -2.84
CA GLY A 30 -12.67 -10.30 -1.37
C GLY A 30 -11.52 -11.20 -0.93
N CYS A 31 -10.84 -10.84 0.16
CA CYS A 31 -9.77 -11.70 0.67
C CYS A 31 -10.27 -13.12 0.89
N ILE A 32 -9.57 -14.06 0.27
CA ILE A 32 -9.75 -15.46 0.56
C ILE A 32 -8.78 -15.79 1.69
N CYS A 33 -9.32 -15.84 2.90
CA CYS A 33 -8.62 -16.32 4.07
C CYS A 33 -9.25 -17.62 4.55
N THR A 34 -8.45 -18.48 5.18
CA THR A 34 -8.98 -19.65 5.88
C THR A 34 -9.78 -19.21 7.10
N GLU A 35 -10.71 -20.03 7.55
CA GLU A 35 -11.45 -19.83 8.81
C GLU A 35 -10.65 -20.32 10.03
N GLN A 36 -9.34 -20.56 9.88
CA GLN A 36 -8.47 -20.95 10.97
C GLN A 36 -8.44 -19.84 12.03
N TYR A 37 -8.61 -20.21 13.29
CA TYR A 37 -8.64 -19.26 14.40
C TYR A 37 -7.29 -19.20 15.10
N GLU A 38 -6.46 -18.24 14.71
CA GLU A 38 -5.13 -17.96 15.25
C GLU A 38 -5.00 -16.45 15.48
N PRO A 39 -5.59 -15.92 16.57
CA PRO A 39 -5.88 -14.50 16.67
C PRO A 39 -4.62 -13.64 16.77
N VAL A 40 -4.69 -12.46 16.17
CA VAL A 40 -3.63 -11.45 16.17
C VAL A 40 -4.18 -10.08 16.59
N CYS A 41 -3.34 -9.26 17.21
CA CYS A 41 -3.69 -7.92 17.66
C CYS A 41 -3.15 -6.91 16.66
N GLY A 42 -4.05 -6.25 15.93
CA GLY A 42 -3.71 -5.21 14.97
C GLY A 42 -3.16 -3.96 15.65
N SER A 43 -2.34 -3.19 14.92
CA SER A 43 -1.84 -1.89 15.35
C SER A 43 -2.96 -0.86 15.57
N ASN A 44 -4.14 -1.12 15.03
CA ASN A 44 -5.38 -0.38 15.24
C ASN A 44 -6.13 -0.78 16.53
N GLY A 45 -5.61 -1.73 17.32
CA GLY A 45 -6.24 -2.21 18.56
C GLY A 45 -7.39 -3.20 18.33
N LEU A 46 -7.61 -3.67 17.10
CA LEU A 46 -8.61 -4.68 16.79
C LEU A 46 -7.99 -6.07 16.81
N THR A 47 -8.72 -7.03 17.37
CA THR A 47 -8.37 -8.45 17.26
C THR A 47 -8.89 -9.00 15.94
N TYR A 48 -7.99 -9.59 15.15
CA TYR A 48 -8.31 -10.29 13.91
C TYR A 48 -8.33 -11.80 14.13
N SER A 49 -9.23 -12.53 13.45
CA SER A 49 -9.36 -13.99 13.60
C SER A 49 -8.10 -14.76 13.23
N ASN A 50 -7.34 -14.24 12.25
CA ASN A 50 -6.00 -14.71 11.91
C ASN A 50 -5.19 -13.63 11.18
N SER A 51 -3.91 -13.93 10.97
CA SER A 51 -2.95 -13.07 10.27
C SER A 51 -3.34 -12.73 8.83
N CYS A 52 -4.02 -13.65 8.12
CA CYS A 52 -4.49 -13.38 6.76
C CYS A 52 -5.54 -12.26 6.75
N VAL A 53 -6.52 -12.30 7.66
CA VAL A 53 -7.55 -11.26 7.75
C VAL A 53 -6.93 -9.90 8.11
N ALA A 54 -5.95 -9.86 9.02
CA ALA A 54 -5.25 -8.62 9.35
C ALA A 54 -4.45 -8.04 8.16
N ASN A 55 -3.76 -8.91 7.41
CA ASN A 55 -3.07 -8.51 6.18
C ASN A 55 -4.05 -8.03 5.10
N CYS A 56 -5.25 -8.59 5.03
CA CYS A 56 -6.29 -8.16 4.11
C CYS A 56 -6.64 -6.67 4.28
N ASP A 57 -6.81 -6.29 5.54
CA ASP A 57 -7.07 -4.91 5.94
C ASP A 57 -5.81 -4.03 5.89
N LYS A 58 -4.67 -4.62 5.50
CA LYS A 58 -3.35 -3.97 5.46
C LYS A 58 -2.95 -3.43 6.84
N VAL A 59 -3.30 -4.15 7.89
CA VAL A 59 -2.99 -3.82 9.28
C VAL A 59 -1.83 -4.67 9.78
N SER A 60 -0.75 -4.01 10.20
CA SER A 60 0.34 -4.68 10.92
C SER A 60 -0.17 -5.23 12.25
N PHE A 61 0.30 -6.41 12.66
CA PHE A 61 -0.20 -7.08 13.87
C PHE A 61 0.92 -7.74 14.69
N LYS A 62 0.62 -8.04 15.95
CA LYS A 62 1.40 -8.92 16.83
C LYS A 62 0.60 -10.20 17.14
N LEU A 63 1.30 -11.28 17.50
CA LEU A 63 0.66 -12.54 17.87
C LEU A 63 -0.19 -12.39 19.14
N GLY A 64 -1.32 -13.10 19.17
CA GLY A 64 -2.26 -13.08 20.28
C GLY A 64 -3.32 -12.00 20.12
N LYS A 65 -4.41 -12.12 20.89
CA LYS A 65 -5.49 -11.12 20.92
C LYS A 65 -4.99 -9.79 21.48
N CYS A 66 -5.66 -8.70 21.11
CA CYS A 66 -5.70 -7.52 21.97
C CYS A 66 -6.57 -7.88 23.20
#